data_AF-A0A504J1X5-F1
#
_entry.id   AF-A0A504J1X5-F1
#
_cell.length_a   1.000
_cell.length_b   1.000
_cell.length_c   1.000
_cell.angle_alpha   90.00
_cell.angle_beta   90.00
_cell.angle_gamma   90.00
#
_symmetry.space_group_name_H-M   'P 1'
#
loop_
_entity.id
_entity.type
_entity.pdbx_description
1 polymer ?
#
loop_
_entity_poly.entity_id
_entity_poly.type
_entity_poly.pdbx_seq_one_letter_code
_entity_poly.pdbx_strand_id
1 'polypeptide(L)'
;MPAAAWSAACSRQPTEDPVHHTREESIMLLKRLAVGVAAMLAMILPAKAESTLDAIVQRGTINVGVGLGTPPYGLMDSSMQPAGYDLSVAKAIARDLGVKVNIVDTTAANRIPNLTSGKLDIVIYSFSITAERAKAIAFTNTYYVDQQVYVGPADQPITKIEDLAGRKIGVTRASTNDIVMTKKAVEGAQI
;
A
#
# COMPACT_ATOMS: atom_id res chain seq x y z
N MET A 1 -20.18 -43.52 87.56
CA MET A 1 -20.36 -42.90 88.88
C MET A 1 -18.98 -42.61 89.47
N PRO A 2 -18.65 -41.44 90.06
CA PRO A 2 -18.99 -40.01 89.79
C PRO A 2 -17.90 -39.35 88.89
N ALA A 3 -17.98 -38.18 88.23
CA ALA A 3 -18.60 -36.84 88.38
C ALA A 3 -17.66 -35.74 88.97
N ALA A 4 -17.63 -34.58 88.29
CA ALA A 4 -17.09 -33.23 88.63
C ALA A 4 -15.57 -32.97 88.38
N ALA A 5 -15.08 -31.82 87.87
CA ALA A 5 -15.64 -30.57 87.31
C ALA A 5 -14.50 -29.83 86.54
N TRP A 6 -14.67 -29.46 85.27
CA TRP A 6 -14.83 -28.10 84.71
C TRP A 6 -14.13 -26.92 85.43
N SER A 7 -13.24 -26.23 84.70
CA SER A 7 -13.09 -24.77 84.77
C SER A 7 -12.68 -24.22 83.40
N ALA A 8 -13.55 -23.37 82.82
CA ALA A 8 -13.39 -22.75 81.52
C ALA A 8 -13.00 -21.28 81.71
N ALA A 9 -11.91 -20.84 81.07
CA ALA A 9 -11.57 -19.44 80.89
C ALA A 9 -11.80 -19.07 79.42
N CYS A 10 -12.83 -18.28 79.16
CA CYS A 10 -13.21 -17.75 77.85
C CYS A 10 -12.64 -16.35 77.69
N SER A 11 -11.65 -16.16 76.81
CA SER A 11 -11.14 -14.84 76.41
C SER A 11 -12.02 -14.27 75.29
N ARG A 12 -12.57 -13.08 75.51
CA ARG A 12 -13.30 -12.30 74.49
C ARG A 12 -12.31 -11.75 73.46
N GLN A 13 -12.59 -11.92 72.17
CA GLN A 13 -11.95 -11.14 71.11
C GLN A 13 -12.66 -9.79 70.90
N PRO A 14 -11.96 -8.74 70.44
CA PRO A 14 -12.59 -7.45 70.12
C PRO A 14 -13.37 -7.56 68.81
N THR A 15 -14.58 -7.03 68.79
CA THR A 15 -15.37 -6.84 67.55
C THR A 15 -14.88 -5.58 66.84
N GLU A 16 -14.47 -5.69 65.58
CA GLU A 16 -14.18 -4.52 64.73
C GLU A 16 -15.47 -3.73 64.46
N ASP A 17 -15.41 -2.41 64.64
CA ASP A 17 -16.53 -1.51 64.35
C ASP A 17 -16.75 -1.37 62.83
N PRO A 18 -18.01 -1.26 62.37
CA PRO A 18 -18.31 -1.05 60.96
C PRO A 18 -17.85 0.35 60.50
N VAL A 19 -17.04 0.39 59.45
CA VAL A 19 -16.54 1.63 58.83
C VAL A 19 -17.71 2.44 58.26
N HIS A 20 -18.04 3.56 58.90
CA HIS A 20 -18.99 4.54 58.39
C HIS A 20 -18.34 5.40 57.30
N HIS A 21 -18.51 5.01 56.03
CA HIS A 21 -18.12 5.88 54.92
C HIS A 21 -18.97 7.16 54.92
N THR A 22 -18.30 8.31 54.98
CA THR A 22 -18.97 9.60 54.95
C THR A 22 -19.44 9.92 53.52
N ARG A 23 -20.53 10.68 53.40
CA ARG A 23 -21.12 11.08 52.11
C ARG A 23 -20.08 11.76 51.18
N GLU A 24 -19.10 12.45 51.76
CA GLU A 24 -17.99 13.12 51.09
C GLU A 24 -17.02 12.10 50.43
N GLU A 25 -16.65 11.04 51.14
CA GLU A 25 -15.78 9.97 50.60
C GLU A 25 -16.44 9.23 49.44
N SER A 26 -17.75 8.95 49.55
CA SER A 26 -18.52 8.34 48.47
C SER A 26 -18.60 9.24 47.22
N ILE A 27 -18.77 10.55 47.40
CA ILE A 27 -18.76 11.53 46.30
C ILE A 27 -17.38 11.61 45.65
N MET A 28 -16.31 11.58 46.45
CA MET A 28 -14.94 11.65 45.95
C MET A 28 -14.53 10.37 45.21
N LEU A 29 -15.01 9.20 45.67
CA LEU A 29 -14.84 7.91 44.99
C LEU A 29 -15.60 7.85 43.66
N LEU A 30 -16.84 8.34 43.62
CA LEU A 30 -17.64 8.43 42.40
C LEU A 30 -17.02 9.36 41.35
N LYS A 31 -16.47 10.51 41.77
CA LYS A 31 -15.74 11.42 40.87
C LYS A 31 -14.48 10.77 40.28
N ARG A 32 -13.73 10.02 41.10
CA ARG A 32 -12.54 9.27 40.65
C ARG A 32 -12.90 8.16 39.67
N LEU A 33 -13.99 7.44 39.92
CA LEU A 33 -14.51 6.44 38.98
C LEU A 33 -14.96 7.07 37.66
N ALA A 34 -15.66 8.21 37.71
CA ALA A 34 -16.12 8.90 36.50
C ALA A 34 -14.96 9.38 35.62
N VAL A 35 -13.88 9.90 36.21
CA VAL A 35 -12.66 10.28 35.47
C VAL A 35 -11.94 9.06 34.89
N GLY A 36 -11.88 7.95 35.64
CA GLY A 36 -11.30 6.68 35.16
C GLY A 36 -12.05 6.09 33.96
N VAL A 37 -13.39 6.12 33.99
CA VAL A 37 -14.24 5.65 32.89
C VAL A 37 -14.10 6.54 31.66
N ALA A 38 -14.03 7.86 31.82
CA ALA A 38 -13.81 8.79 30.71
C ALA A 38 -12.45 8.60 30.02
N ALA A 39 -11.38 8.32 30.79
CA ALA A 39 -10.06 8.03 30.24
C ALA A 39 -10.01 6.67 29.49
N MET A 40 -10.76 5.67 29.95
CA MET A 40 -10.89 4.37 29.27
C MET A 40 -11.68 4.46 27.96
N LEU A 41 -12.75 5.28 27.93
CA LEU A 41 -13.55 5.53 26.73
C LEU A 41 -12.77 6.27 25.62
N ALA A 42 -11.81 7.12 25.98
CA ALA A 42 -10.97 7.83 25.01
C ALA A 42 -10.01 6.90 24.24
N MET A 43 -9.67 5.72 24.79
CA MET A 43 -8.83 4.72 24.11
C MET A 43 -9.59 3.82 23.13
N ILE A 44 -10.92 3.95 23.03
CA ILE A 44 -11.78 3.14 22.13
C ILE A 44 -12.00 3.86 20.79
N LEU A 45 -11.48 5.08 20.61
CA LEU A 45 -11.57 5.76 19.32
C LEU A 45 -10.78 4.97 18.27
N PRO A 46 -11.42 4.53 17.17
CA PRO A 46 -10.69 3.86 16.10
C PRO A 46 -9.66 4.84 15.55
N ALA A 47 -8.38 4.47 15.61
CA ALA A 47 -7.35 5.17 14.87
C ALA A 47 -7.75 5.11 13.39
N LYS A 48 -8.09 6.26 12.80
CA LYS A 48 -8.27 6.34 11.34
C LYS A 48 -6.90 6.02 10.75
N ALA A 49 -6.79 4.84 10.11
CA ALA A 49 -5.62 4.53 9.31
C ALA A 49 -5.49 5.65 8.26
N GLU A 50 -4.37 6.36 8.30
CA GLU A 50 -4.07 7.42 7.35
C GLU A 50 -4.08 6.83 5.93
N SER A 51 -4.87 7.42 5.04
CA SER A 51 -4.88 6.96 3.65
C SER A 51 -3.60 7.38 2.94
N THR A 52 -3.21 6.67 1.88
CA THR A 52 -2.09 7.09 1.04
C THR A 52 -2.29 8.52 0.50
N LEU A 53 -3.54 8.89 0.20
CA LEU A 53 -3.87 10.24 -0.26
C LEU A 53 -3.61 11.30 0.83
N ASP A 54 -4.06 11.05 2.05
CA ASP A 54 -3.84 11.96 3.18
C ASP A 54 -2.34 12.17 3.42
N ALA A 55 -1.57 11.08 3.41
CA ALA A 55 -0.12 11.12 3.58
C ALA A 55 0.59 11.91 2.46
N ILE A 56 0.15 11.78 1.20
CA ILE A 56 0.67 12.56 0.06
C ILE A 56 0.39 14.05 0.26
N VAL A 57 -0.87 14.40 0.57
CA VAL A 57 -1.31 15.79 0.72
C VAL A 57 -0.61 16.44 1.91
N GLN A 58 -0.54 15.76 3.05
CA GLN A 58 0.15 16.24 4.25
C GLN A 58 1.66 16.44 4.00
N ARG A 59 2.31 15.53 3.28
CA ARG A 59 3.72 15.64 2.90
C ARG A 59 3.96 16.71 1.82
N GLY A 60 2.95 17.08 1.06
CA GLY A 60 3.04 18.04 -0.04
C GLY A 60 3.84 17.55 -1.24
N THR A 61 4.12 16.24 -1.35
CA THR A 61 4.86 15.64 -2.47
C THR A 61 4.36 14.23 -2.79
N ILE A 62 4.11 13.97 -4.07
CA ILE A 62 3.78 12.63 -4.61
C ILE A 62 4.98 12.02 -5.35
N ASN A 63 5.36 10.80 -4.96
CA ASN A 63 6.39 9.99 -5.59
C ASN A 63 5.77 9.15 -6.70
N VAL A 64 6.07 9.50 -7.96
CA VAL A 64 5.49 8.87 -9.14
C VAL A 64 6.54 8.04 -9.86
N GLY A 65 6.29 6.74 -9.97
CA GLY A 65 7.14 5.83 -10.75
C GLY A 65 6.87 5.94 -12.23
N VAL A 66 7.89 6.30 -13.01
CA VAL A 66 7.83 6.40 -14.49
C VAL A 66 9.04 5.68 -15.09
N GLY A 67 8.91 5.11 -16.28
CA GLY A 67 10.04 4.57 -17.02
C GLY A 67 10.64 5.61 -17.97
N LEU A 68 11.85 6.10 -17.69
CA LEU A 68 12.48 7.14 -18.51
C LEU A 68 13.25 6.59 -19.73
N GLY A 69 13.04 5.33 -20.08
CA GLY A 69 13.61 4.65 -21.24
C GLY A 69 12.55 4.15 -22.22
N THR A 70 11.33 4.67 -22.17
CA THR A 70 10.20 4.21 -22.99
C THR A 70 9.52 5.34 -23.76
N PRO A 71 10.16 5.89 -24.82
CA PRO A 71 9.53 6.86 -25.69
C PRO A 71 8.28 6.29 -26.39
N PRO A 72 7.24 7.11 -26.64
CA PRO A 72 7.12 8.53 -26.29
C PRO A 72 6.58 8.76 -24.86
N TYR A 73 6.38 7.70 -24.09
CA TYR A 73 5.66 7.75 -22.80
C TYR A 73 6.51 8.35 -21.68
N GLY A 74 7.74 7.89 -21.54
CA GLY A 74 8.70 8.40 -20.58
C GLY A 74 10.09 8.36 -21.18
N LEU A 75 10.78 9.49 -21.16
CA LEU A 75 12.11 9.65 -21.74
C LEU A 75 12.87 10.76 -21.04
N MET A 76 14.19 10.79 -21.21
CA MET A 76 14.98 12.00 -20.99
C MET A 76 14.98 12.83 -22.27
N ASP A 77 14.69 14.13 -22.17
CA ASP A 77 14.80 15.06 -23.28
C ASP A 77 16.27 15.49 -23.53
N SER A 78 16.46 16.32 -24.55
CA SER A 78 17.79 16.87 -24.90
C SER A 78 18.46 17.70 -23.79
N SER A 79 17.69 18.16 -22.81
CA SER A 79 18.17 18.91 -21.64
C SER A 79 18.35 18.02 -20.42
N MET A 80 18.35 16.68 -20.60
CA MET A 80 18.44 15.68 -19.54
C MET A 80 17.33 15.82 -18.50
N GLN A 81 16.16 16.35 -18.90
CA GLN A 81 14.98 16.41 -18.05
C GLN A 81 14.04 15.26 -18.37
N PRO A 82 13.39 14.66 -17.37
CA PRO A 82 12.28 13.76 -17.62
C PRO A 82 11.22 14.47 -18.47
N ALA A 83 10.76 13.79 -19.52
CA ALA A 83 9.69 14.22 -20.41
C ALA A 83 8.81 13.02 -20.82
N GLY A 84 7.74 13.31 -21.57
CA GLY A 84 6.85 12.31 -22.17
C GLY A 84 5.40 12.39 -21.69
N TYR A 85 4.57 11.50 -22.27
CA TYR A 85 3.15 11.42 -21.98
C TYR A 85 2.86 11.06 -20.51
N ASP A 86 3.48 10.00 -19.97
CA ASP A 86 3.28 9.55 -18.59
C ASP A 86 3.68 10.65 -17.59
N LEU A 87 4.70 11.43 -17.95
CA LEU A 87 5.13 12.56 -17.15
C LEU A 87 4.13 13.72 -17.15
N SER A 88 3.46 13.93 -18.27
CA SER A 88 2.41 14.94 -18.39
C SER A 88 1.19 14.56 -17.54
N VAL A 89 0.84 13.27 -17.52
CA VAL A 89 -0.20 12.72 -16.62
C VAL A 89 0.21 12.87 -15.15
N ALA A 90 1.45 12.54 -14.80
CA ALA A 90 1.97 12.71 -13.43
C ALA A 90 1.88 14.16 -12.94
N LYS A 91 2.31 15.11 -13.78
CA LYS A 91 2.24 16.55 -13.48
C LYS A 91 0.79 17.03 -13.35
N ALA A 92 -0.12 16.49 -14.16
CA ALA A 92 -1.54 16.83 -14.06
C ALA A 92 -2.13 16.39 -12.72
N ILE A 93 -1.90 15.15 -12.32
CA ILE A 93 -2.37 14.62 -11.03
C ILE A 93 -1.79 15.43 -9.86
N ALA A 94 -0.48 15.71 -9.86
CA ALA A 94 0.15 16.46 -8.78
C ALA A 94 -0.41 17.89 -8.66
N ARG A 95 -0.67 18.57 -9.80
CA ARG A 95 -1.29 19.89 -9.83
C ARG A 95 -2.70 19.86 -9.25
N ASP A 96 -3.51 18.87 -9.63
CA ASP A 96 -4.89 18.75 -9.14
C ASP A 96 -4.94 18.42 -7.64
N LEU A 97 -3.92 17.72 -7.13
CA LEU A 97 -3.71 17.46 -5.70
C LEU A 97 -3.09 18.64 -4.93
N GLY A 98 -2.59 19.67 -5.61
CA GLY A 98 -1.89 20.79 -4.98
C GLY A 98 -0.53 20.43 -4.37
N VAL A 99 0.13 19.37 -4.85
CA VAL A 99 1.41 18.87 -4.32
C VAL A 99 2.53 18.93 -5.37
N LYS A 100 3.78 18.81 -4.91
CA LYS A 100 4.93 18.66 -5.81
C LYS A 100 4.98 17.24 -6.38
N VAL A 101 5.37 17.11 -7.64
CA VAL A 101 5.68 15.80 -8.25
C VAL A 101 7.16 15.48 -8.06
N ASN A 102 7.44 14.30 -7.52
CA ASN A 102 8.77 13.70 -7.51
C ASN A 102 8.78 12.50 -8.47
N ILE A 103 9.51 12.63 -9.58
CA ILE A 103 9.63 11.56 -10.56
C ILE A 103 10.70 10.58 -10.10
N VAL A 104 10.32 9.32 -9.95
CA VAL A 104 11.22 8.23 -9.59
C VAL A 104 11.34 7.31 -10.80
N ASP A 105 12.52 7.28 -11.43
CA ASP A 105 12.76 6.36 -12.53
C ASP A 105 12.68 4.90 -12.05
N THR A 106 11.96 4.08 -12.80
CA THR A 106 11.72 2.67 -12.47
C THR A 106 11.71 1.81 -13.72
N THR A 107 11.88 0.50 -13.54
CA THR A 107 11.83 -0.48 -14.62
C THR A 107 10.50 -1.23 -14.62
N ALA A 108 10.21 -1.92 -15.73
CA ALA A 108 9.03 -2.77 -15.84
C ALA A 108 8.98 -3.87 -14.76
N ALA A 109 10.15 -4.40 -14.36
CA ALA A 109 10.27 -5.41 -13.31
C ALA A 109 10.11 -4.83 -11.90
N ASN A 110 10.61 -3.62 -11.66
CA ASN A 110 10.68 -3.06 -10.30
C ASN A 110 9.47 -2.19 -9.92
N ARG A 111 8.63 -1.76 -10.87
CA ARG A 111 7.51 -0.84 -10.57
C ARG A 111 6.49 -1.38 -9.56
N ILE A 112 6.16 -2.67 -9.59
CA ILE A 112 5.25 -3.28 -8.59
C ILE A 112 5.96 -3.39 -7.23
N PRO A 113 7.16 -4.01 -7.11
CA PRO A 113 7.90 -4.03 -5.83
C PRO A 113 8.11 -2.64 -5.22
N ASN A 114 8.42 -1.64 -6.04
CA ASN A 114 8.63 -0.26 -5.60
C ASN A 114 7.31 0.37 -5.09
N LEU A 115 6.16 0.05 -5.71
CA LEU A 115 4.85 0.50 -5.24
C LEU A 115 4.46 -0.19 -3.93
N THR A 116 4.58 -1.51 -3.86
CA THR A 116 4.17 -2.28 -2.68
C THR A 116 5.06 -2.06 -1.45
N SER A 117 6.30 -1.61 -1.65
CA SER A 117 7.21 -1.25 -0.55
C SER A 117 7.05 0.20 -0.08
N GLY A 118 6.19 1.00 -0.71
CA GLY A 118 6.01 2.41 -0.39
C GLY A 118 7.10 3.34 -0.93
N LYS A 119 8.04 2.84 -1.73
CA LYS A 119 9.01 3.68 -2.46
C LYS A 119 8.31 4.60 -3.48
N LEU A 120 7.19 4.14 -4.04
CA LEU A 120 6.33 4.91 -4.93
C LEU A 120 4.95 5.03 -4.29
N ASP A 121 4.31 6.19 -4.47
CA ASP A 121 2.90 6.34 -4.11
C ASP A 121 1.99 5.85 -5.25
N ILE A 122 2.37 6.14 -6.50
CA ILE A 122 1.67 5.69 -7.71
C ILE A 122 2.66 5.33 -8.81
N VAL A 123 2.18 4.56 -9.80
CA VAL A 123 2.94 4.21 -11.01
C VAL A 123 2.20 4.74 -12.23
N ILE A 124 2.88 5.56 -13.03
CA ILE A 124 2.41 6.03 -14.33
C ILE A 124 3.49 5.65 -15.33
N TYR A 125 3.33 4.46 -15.90
CA TYR A 125 4.31 3.85 -16.81
C TYR A 125 3.56 3.03 -17.87
N SER A 126 2.64 3.69 -18.60
CA SER A 126 1.78 3.10 -19.64
C SER A 126 1.43 1.64 -19.33
N PHE A 127 0.85 1.46 -18.14
CA PHE A 127 0.97 0.22 -17.40
C PHE A 127 -0.27 -0.64 -17.61
N SER A 128 -0.17 -1.61 -18.53
CA SER A 128 -1.32 -2.42 -18.92
C SER A 128 -1.94 -3.15 -17.72
N ILE A 129 -3.26 -3.08 -17.62
CA ILE A 129 -4.06 -3.77 -16.61
C ILE A 129 -4.08 -5.26 -16.95
N THR A 130 -3.76 -6.12 -15.97
CA THR A 130 -3.91 -7.57 -16.10
C THR A 130 -4.47 -8.15 -14.81
N ALA A 131 -5.21 -9.26 -14.90
CA ALA A 131 -5.78 -9.93 -13.74
C ALA A 131 -4.71 -10.32 -12.70
N GLU A 132 -3.52 -10.73 -13.15
CA GLU A 132 -2.43 -11.09 -12.26
C GLU A 132 -1.90 -9.88 -11.49
N ARG A 133 -1.74 -8.73 -12.14
CA ARG A 133 -1.30 -7.50 -11.48
C ARG A 133 -2.36 -6.98 -10.51
N ALA A 134 -3.64 -7.12 -10.86
CA ALA A 134 -4.76 -6.69 -10.03
C ALA A 134 -4.88 -7.46 -8.71
N LYS A 135 -4.23 -8.64 -8.58
CA LYS A 135 -4.11 -9.34 -7.30
C LYS A 135 -3.14 -8.66 -6.32
N ALA A 136 -2.18 -7.90 -6.83
CA ALA A 136 -1.12 -7.28 -6.03
C ALA A 136 -1.31 -5.77 -5.82
N ILE A 137 -1.95 -5.09 -6.77
CA ILE A 137 -2.10 -3.63 -6.78
C ILE A 137 -3.46 -3.19 -7.32
N ALA A 138 -3.90 -2.00 -6.93
CA ALA A 138 -5.08 -1.37 -7.52
C ALA A 138 -4.71 -0.61 -8.81
N PHE A 139 -5.67 -0.50 -9.72
CA PHE A 139 -5.57 0.29 -10.94
C PHE A 139 -6.61 1.43 -10.93
N THR A 140 -6.27 2.53 -11.57
CA THR A 140 -7.21 3.61 -11.88
C THR A 140 -8.13 3.20 -13.03
N ASN A 141 -9.04 4.10 -13.40
CA ASN A 141 -9.63 4.05 -14.74
C ASN A 141 -8.53 4.14 -15.81
N THR A 142 -8.74 3.45 -16.93
CA THR A 142 -7.83 3.46 -18.08
C THR A 142 -7.74 4.87 -18.66
N TYR A 143 -6.52 5.41 -18.79
CA TYR A 143 -6.27 6.72 -19.40
C TYR A 143 -5.73 6.64 -20.84
N TYR A 144 -5.27 5.46 -21.28
CA TYR A 144 -4.74 5.21 -22.61
C TYR A 144 -4.81 3.71 -22.96
N VAL A 145 -4.87 3.39 -24.24
CA VAL A 145 -4.86 2.01 -24.78
C VAL A 145 -3.78 1.92 -25.85
N ASP A 146 -2.91 0.92 -25.75
CA ASP A 146 -1.92 0.57 -26.77
C ASP A 146 -2.26 -0.75 -27.48
N GLN A 147 -1.57 -0.98 -28.58
CA GLN A 147 -1.57 -2.25 -29.29
C GLN A 147 -0.16 -2.83 -29.28
N GLN A 148 -0.07 -4.14 -29.03
CA GLN A 148 1.18 -4.88 -29.16
C GLN A 148 1.40 -5.20 -30.64
N VAL A 149 2.58 -4.84 -31.15
CA VAL A 149 2.94 -5.05 -32.56
C VAL A 149 4.32 -5.70 -32.66
N TYR A 150 4.54 -6.40 -33.77
CA TYR A 150 5.86 -6.90 -34.14
C TYR A 150 6.56 -5.87 -35.02
N VAL A 151 7.84 -5.64 -34.74
CA VAL A 151 8.69 -4.73 -35.52
C VAL A 151 9.95 -5.47 -35.88
N GLY A 152 10.34 -5.39 -37.16
CA GLY A 152 11.52 -6.05 -37.71
C GLY A 152 12.01 -5.35 -38.98
N PRO A 153 13.06 -5.90 -39.61
CA PRO A 153 13.56 -5.40 -40.89
C PRO A 153 12.46 -5.34 -41.96
N ALA A 154 12.48 -4.28 -42.79
CA ALA A 154 11.42 -4.03 -43.78
C ALA A 154 11.32 -5.12 -44.87
N ASP A 155 12.42 -5.83 -45.14
CA ASP A 155 12.50 -6.95 -46.08
C ASP A 155 12.02 -8.28 -45.47
N GLN A 156 11.67 -8.30 -44.19
CA GLN A 156 11.23 -9.49 -43.46
C GLN A 156 9.88 -9.20 -42.78
N PRO A 157 8.78 -9.13 -43.54
CA PRO A 157 7.47 -8.82 -43.00
C PRO A 157 7.03 -9.86 -41.97
N ILE A 158 6.52 -9.40 -40.84
CA ILE A 158 5.93 -10.20 -39.76
C ILE A 158 4.48 -9.76 -39.64
N THR A 159 3.55 -10.63 -40.02
CA THR A 159 2.11 -10.32 -40.06
C THR A 159 1.29 -11.16 -39.08
N LYS A 160 1.85 -12.30 -38.66
CA LYS A 160 1.24 -13.23 -37.72
C LYS A 160 2.32 -13.87 -36.84
N ILE A 161 1.88 -14.51 -35.75
CA ILE A 161 2.80 -15.04 -34.74
C ILE A 161 3.67 -16.19 -35.29
N GLU A 162 3.15 -16.97 -36.24
CA GLU A 162 3.85 -18.09 -36.87
C GLU A 162 5.09 -17.63 -37.65
N ASP A 163 5.10 -16.38 -38.14
CA ASP A 163 6.23 -15.80 -38.86
C ASP A 163 7.47 -15.62 -37.95
N LEU A 164 7.31 -15.81 -36.63
CA LEU A 164 8.35 -15.72 -35.62
C LEU A 164 9.12 -17.03 -35.41
N ALA A 165 8.66 -18.15 -36.00
CA ALA A 165 9.32 -19.44 -35.85
C ALA A 165 10.79 -19.37 -36.29
N GLY A 166 11.69 -19.89 -35.46
CA GLY A 166 13.14 -19.87 -35.70
C GLY A 166 13.81 -18.50 -35.59
N ARG A 167 13.08 -17.44 -35.20
CA ARG A 167 13.64 -16.09 -35.01
C ARG A 167 14.03 -15.84 -33.56
N LYS A 168 14.97 -14.91 -33.38
CA LYS A 168 15.30 -14.32 -32.08
C LYS A 168 14.43 -13.09 -31.86
N ILE A 169 13.72 -13.04 -30.74
CA ILE A 169 12.71 -12.03 -30.44
C ILE A 169 13.16 -11.22 -29.23
N GLY A 170 13.38 -9.93 -29.41
CA GLY A 170 13.65 -9.02 -28.29
C GLY A 170 12.36 -8.59 -27.61
N VAL A 171 12.27 -8.77 -26.29
CA VAL A 171 11.17 -8.23 -25.47
C VAL A 171 11.71 -7.50 -24.24
N THR A 172 11.00 -6.46 -23.80
CA THR A 172 11.27 -5.86 -22.49
C THR A 172 10.82 -6.82 -21.40
N ARG A 173 11.75 -7.33 -20.59
CA ARG A 173 11.45 -8.24 -19.49
C ARG A 173 10.37 -7.69 -18.55
N ALA A 174 9.47 -8.55 -18.09
CA ALA A 174 8.32 -8.24 -17.24
C ALA A 174 7.28 -7.26 -17.86
N SER A 175 7.38 -6.98 -19.16
CA SER A 175 6.32 -6.32 -19.91
C SER A 175 5.19 -7.29 -20.25
N THR A 176 4.06 -6.76 -20.70
CA THR A 176 3.01 -7.59 -21.30
C THR A 176 3.47 -8.26 -22.59
N ASN A 177 4.40 -7.67 -23.35
CA ASN A 177 4.98 -8.30 -24.54
C ASN A 177 5.75 -9.57 -24.16
N ASP A 178 6.58 -9.50 -23.12
CA ASP A 178 7.28 -10.66 -22.56
C ASP A 178 6.29 -11.74 -22.11
N ILE A 179 5.27 -11.39 -21.31
CA ILE A 179 4.26 -12.35 -20.85
C ILE A 179 3.56 -13.04 -22.03
N VAL A 180 3.19 -12.29 -23.05
CA VAL A 180 2.49 -12.84 -24.22
C VAL A 180 3.42 -13.72 -25.05
N MET A 181 4.64 -13.27 -25.35
CA MET A 181 5.60 -14.06 -26.13
C MET A 181 6.00 -15.34 -25.39
N THR A 182 6.31 -15.25 -24.09
CA THR A 182 6.70 -16.40 -23.28
C THR A 182 5.57 -17.42 -23.16
N LYS A 183 4.31 -16.98 -23.06
CA LYS A 183 3.15 -17.91 -23.01
C LYS A 183 2.79 -18.52 -24.35
N LYS A 184 2.97 -17.77 -25.44
CA LYS A 184 2.61 -18.18 -26.80
C LYS A 184 3.80 -18.73 -27.58
N ALA A 185 4.92 -19.00 -26.92
CA ALA A 185 6.20 -19.34 -27.54
C ALA A 185 5.99 -20.34 -28.68
N VAL A 186 6.19 -19.86 -29.91
CA VAL A 186 6.11 -20.67 -31.11
C VAL A 186 7.30 -21.61 -31.09
N GLU A 187 7.08 -22.87 -31.46
CA GLU A 187 8.14 -23.88 -31.49
C GLU A 187 9.36 -23.36 -32.28
N GLY A 188 10.53 -23.35 -31.62
CA GLY A 188 11.79 -22.87 -32.20
C GLY A 188 12.06 -21.37 -32.11
N ALA A 189 11.12 -20.53 -31.64
CA ALA A 189 11.40 -19.12 -31.36
C ALA A 189 12.24 -18.97 -30.08
N GLN A 190 13.20 -18.04 -30.09
CA GLN A 190 14.05 -17.73 -28.93
C GLN A 190 13.69 -16.34 -28.41
N ILE A 191 13.28 -16.26 -27.14
CA ILE A 191 12.88 -15.03 -26.43
C ILE A 191 13.98 -14.64 -25.45
#